data_AF-A0AAU2JDZ4-F1
#
_entry.id   AF-A0AAU2JDZ4-F1
#
_cell.length_a   1.000
_cell.length_b   1.000
_cell.length_c   1.000
_cell.angle_alpha   90.00
_cell.angle_beta   90.00
_cell.angle_gamma   90.00
#
_symmetry.space_group_name_H-M   'P 1'
#
loop_
_entity.id
_entity.type
_entity.pdbx_description
1 polymer ?
#
loop_
_entity_poly.entity_id
_entity_poly.type
_entity_poly.pdbx_seq_one_letter_code
_entity_poly.pdbx_strand_id
1 'polypeptide(L)'
;MAPLFVVLRAGVPGREADLDLYVQSVRDLWFADRPLADAAERVRRLERFPELQPNEEGITDVADTYAFFAALCLRYALLAHGSDNADDAVSCGHAALTAMGMLDQNVAGASLLADEQRLQSLSLSGDAAGLWDASVTAGRERLRAVVGRLPR
;
A
#
# COMPACT_ATOMS: atom_id res chain seq x y z
N MET A 1 -3.04 2.48 0.71
CA MET A 1 -3.20 1.03 0.45
C MET A 1 -3.28 0.18 1.73
N ALA A 2 -2.66 0.57 2.84
CA ALA A 2 -2.57 -0.27 4.04
C ALA A 2 -3.90 -0.84 4.59
N PRO A 3 -5.01 -0.07 4.68
CA PRO A 3 -6.28 -0.62 5.16
C PRO A 3 -6.81 -1.77 4.32
N LEU A 4 -6.51 -1.79 3.01
CA LEU A 4 -6.94 -2.86 2.10
C LEU A 4 -6.21 -4.17 2.43
N PHE A 5 -4.88 -4.15 2.51
CA PHE A 5 -4.11 -5.35 2.84
C PHE A 5 -4.53 -5.92 4.19
N VAL A 6 -4.58 -5.06 5.22
CA VAL A 6 -4.91 -5.49 6.58
C VAL A 6 -6.28 -6.14 6.64
N VAL A 7 -7.31 -5.51 6.07
CA VAL A 7 -8.68 -6.05 6.16
C VAL A 7 -8.89 -7.28 5.28
N LEU A 8 -8.32 -7.30 4.07
CA LEU A 8 -8.47 -8.44 3.15
C LEU A 8 -7.74 -9.70 3.66
N ARG A 9 -6.72 -9.55 4.51
CA ARG A 9 -5.95 -10.67 5.06
C ARG A 9 -6.20 -10.97 6.53
N ALA A 10 -6.91 -10.10 7.27
CA ALA A 10 -7.22 -10.30 8.69
C ALA A 10 -7.91 -11.62 9.02
N GLY A 11 -8.73 -12.15 8.11
CA GLY A 11 -9.46 -13.41 8.31
C GLY A 11 -8.76 -14.66 7.77
N VAL A 12 -7.57 -14.54 7.17
CA VAL A 12 -6.87 -15.66 6.55
C VAL A 12 -5.99 -16.35 7.58
N PRO A 13 -6.21 -17.64 7.90
CA PRO A 13 -5.42 -18.34 8.92
C PRO A 13 -3.92 -18.36 8.61
N GLY A 14 -3.09 -18.14 9.62
CA GLY A 14 -1.63 -18.20 9.49
C GLY A 14 -0.99 -16.94 8.89
N ARG A 15 -1.76 -15.86 8.71
CA ARG A 15 -1.27 -14.56 8.19
C ARG A 15 -1.01 -13.52 9.28
N GLU A 16 -1.09 -13.88 10.56
CA GLU A 16 -0.96 -12.94 11.68
C GLU A 16 0.40 -12.23 11.67
N ALA A 17 1.49 -12.97 11.47
CA ALA A 17 2.83 -12.41 11.40
C ALA A 17 3.06 -11.49 10.19
N ASP A 18 2.36 -11.74 9.08
CA ASP A 18 2.42 -10.90 7.88
C ASP A 18 1.69 -9.57 8.12
N LEU A 19 0.54 -9.62 8.79
CA LEU A 19 -0.22 -8.41 9.18
C LEU A 19 0.60 -7.54 10.13
N ASP A 20 1.25 -8.14 11.14
CA ASP A 20 2.11 -7.43 12.08
C ASP A 20 3.28 -6.76 11.35
N LEU A 21 3.97 -7.49 10.47
CA LEU A 21 5.06 -6.94 9.64
C LEU A 21 4.56 -5.78 8.79
N TYR A 22 3.41 -5.92 8.14
CA TYR A 22 2.85 -4.91 7.25
C TYR A 22 2.49 -3.64 8.03
N VAL A 23 1.77 -3.76 9.15
CA VAL A 23 1.36 -2.62 9.99
C VAL A 23 2.57 -1.91 10.57
N GLN A 24 3.55 -2.66 11.09
CA GLN A 24 4.77 -2.08 11.63
C GLN A 24 5.59 -1.36 10.55
N SER A 25 5.70 -1.94 9.36
CA SER A 25 6.40 -1.33 8.23
C SER A 25 5.77 -0.02 7.79
N VAL A 26 4.45 0.01 7.61
CA VAL A 26 3.73 1.24 7.26
C VAL A 26 3.92 2.28 8.36
N ARG A 27 3.72 1.91 9.63
CA ARG A 27 3.88 2.84 10.76
C ARG A 27 5.27 3.46 10.78
N ASP A 28 6.31 2.64 10.60
CA ASP A 28 7.68 3.12 10.70
C ASP A 28 8.09 4.01 9.52
N LEU A 29 7.56 3.74 8.31
CA LEU A 29 7.79 4.58 7.12
C LEU A 29 7.28 6.01 7.27
N TRP A 30 6.30 6.26 8.14
CA TRP A 30 5.78 7.61 8.40
C TRP A 30 6.67 8.46 9.29
N PHE A 31 7.63 7.85 10.00
CA PHE A 31 8.63 8.59 10.76
C PHE A 31 9.83 8.92 9.85
N ALA A 32 9.66 9.93 9.00
CA ALA A 32 10.67 10.34 8.02
C ALA A 32 11.96 10.91 8.64
N ASP A 33 11.92 11.27 9.93
CA ASP A 33 13.04 11.82 10.69
C ASP A 33 14.03 10.77 11.21
N ARG A 34 13.67 9.47 11.11
CA ARG A 34 14.50 8.37 11.60
C ARG A 34 14.77 7.34 10.50
N PRO A 35 16.00 6.83 10.39
CA PRO A 35 16.32 5.79 9.43
C PRO A 35 15.69 4.45 9.83
N LEU A 36 15.13 3.73 8.85
CA LEU A 36 14.62 2.37 9.05
C LEU A 36 15.73 1.33 8.82
N ALA A 37 16.54 1.09 9.85
CA ALA A 37 17.75 0.26 9.77
C ALA A 37 17.48 -1.20 9.32
N ASP A 38 16.27 -1.72 9.56
CA ASP A 38 15.86 -3.08 9.20
C ASP A 38 15.04 -3.16 7.90
N ALA A 39 14.99 -2.08 7.10
CA ALA A 39 14.19 -2.03 5.86
C ALA A 39 14.50 -3.20 4.91
N ALA A 40 15.78 -3.54 4.71
CA ALA A 40 16.18 -4.65 3.84
C ALA A 40 15.68 -6.02 4.35
N GLU A 41 15.65 -6.23 5.67
CA GLU A 41 15.08 -7.46 6.24
C GLU A 41 13.55 -7.50 6.10
N ARG A 42 12.89 -6.35 6.29
CA ARG A 42 11.44 -6.24 6.06
C ARG A 42 11.08 -6.53 4.60
N VAL A 43 11.87 -6.04 3.64
CA VAL A 43 11.72 -6.37 2.22
C VAL A 43 11.86 -7.88 2.01
N ARG A 44 12.92 -8.51 2.50
CA ARG A 44 13.12 -9.97 2.34
C ARG A 44 11.98 -10.79 2.93
N ARG A 45 11.41 -10.37 4.06
CA ARG A 45 10.26 -11.04 4.67
C ARG A 45 8.98 -10.80 3.87
N LEU A 46 8.76 -9.56 3.43
CA LEU A 46 7.63 -9.17 2.60
C LEU A 46 7.62 -9.91 1.26
N GLU A 47 8.79 -10.09 0.64
CA GLU A 47 8.92 -10.85 -0.62
C GLU A 47 8.46 -12.29 -0.48
N ARG A 48 8.43 -12.87 0.73
CA ARG A 48 7.91 -14.23 0.99
C ARG A 48 6.39 -14.27 1.10
N PHE A 49 5.72 -13.13 1.07
CA PHE A 49 4.26 -13.10 1.13
C PHE A 49 3.68 -13.83 -0.09
N PRO A 50 2.60 -14.63 0.08
CA PRO A 50 1.94 -15.31 -1.04
C PRO A 50 1.61 -14.38 -2.20
N GLU A 51 1.26 -13.13 -1.91
CA GLU A 51 0.96 -12.12 -2.92
C GLU A 51 2.13 -11.82 -3.87
N LEU A 52 3.38 -11.90 -3.38
CA LEU A 52 4.58 -11.59 -4.15
C LEU A 52 5.27 -12.84 -4.71
N GLN A 53 4.74 -14.02 -4.42
CA GLN A 53 5.24 -15.27 -4.96
C GLN A 53 4.72 -15.50 -6.38
N PRO A 54 5.49 -16.17 -7.25
CA PRO A 54 4.99 -16.61 -8.54
C PRO A 54 3.74 -17.49 -8.37
N ASN A 55 2.69 -17.20 -9.13
CA ASN A 55 1.47 -18.00 -9.18
C ASN A 55 1.17 -18.35 -10.64
N GLU A 56 1.12 -19.65 -10.96
CA GLU A 56 0.86 -20.17 -12.30
C GLU A 56 -0.56 -19.85 -12.80
N GLU A 57 -1.53 -19.78 -11.90
CA GLU A 57 -2.92 -19.47 -12.24
C GLU A 57 -3.17 -17.96 -12.45
N GLY A 58 -2.19 -17.13 -12.05
CA GLY A 58 -2.33 -15.69 -12.00
C GLY A 58 -3.31 -15.23 -10.92
N ILE A 59 -3.46 -13.92 -10.78
CA ILE A 59 -4.39 -13.31 -9.83
C ILE A 59 -5.73 -13.11 -10.54
N THR A 60 -6.76 -13.81 -10.08
CA THR A 60 -8.10 -13.78 -10.68
C THR A 60 -9.15 -13.11 -9.76
N ASP A 61 -8.86 -13.05 -8.47
CA ASP A 61 -9.70 -12.48 -7.43
C ASP A 61 -9.42 -10.97 -7.23
N VAL A 62 -10.48 -10.21 -6.96
CA VAL A 62 -10.41 -8.79 -6.61
C VAL A 62 -9.61 -8.58 -5.32
N ALA A 63 -9.89 -9.32 -4.24
CA ALA A 63 -9.18 -9.19 -2.98
C ALA A 63 -7.68 -9.47 -3.14
N ASP A 64 -7.32 -10.54 -3.85
CA ASP A 64 -5.94 -10.88 -4.17
C ASP A 64 -5.27 -9.80 -5.02
N THR A 65 -5.98 -9.18 -5.97
CA THR A 65 -5.45 -8.05 -6.76
C THR A 65 -5.12 -6.86 -5.86
N TYR A 66 -6.03 -6.49 -4.95
CA TYR A 66 -5.81 -5.40 -4.00
C TYR A 66 -4.67 -5.71 -3.01
N ALA A 67 -4.61 -6.95 -2.52
CA ALA A 67 -3.57 -7.40 -1.60
C ALA A 67 -2.19 -7.41 -2.28
N PHE A 68 -2.11 -7.88 -3.54
CA PHE A 68 -0.91 -7.83 -4.36
C PHE A 68 -0.38 -6.41 -4.51
N PHE A 69 -1.20 -5.49 -5.00
CA PHE A 69 -0.74 -4.10 -5.17
C PHE A 69 -0.37 -3.45 -3.84
N ALA A 70 -1.08 -3.76 -2.75
CA ALA A 70 -0.73 -3.23 -1.44
C ALA A 70 0.60 -3.77 -0.90
N ALA A 71 0.93 -5.04 -1.14
CA ALA A 71 2.23 -5.64 -0.81
C ALA A 71 3.34 -5.07 -1.71
N LEU A 72 3.08 -4.94 -3.01
CA LEU A 72 4.01 -4.38 -3.99
C LEU A 72 4.38 -2.92 -3.66
N CYS A 73 3.38 -2.10 -3.33
CA CYS A 73 3.61 -0.71 -2.91
C CYS A 73 4.47 -0.64 -1.65
N LEU A 74 4.20 -1.49 -0.65
CA LEU A 74 4.99 -1.51 0.58
C LEU A 74 6.45 -1.92 0.29
N ARG A 75 6.65 -2.90 -0.59
CA ARG A 75 7.99 -3.35 -0.99
C ARG A 75 8.81 -2.20 -1.57
N TYR A 76 8.26 -1.48 -2.54
CA TYR A 76 8.98 -0.34 -3.12
C TYR A 76 9.13 0.84 -2.17
N ALA A 77 8.16 1.08 -1.27
CA ALA A 77 8.29 2.12 -0.25
C ALA A 77 9.44 1.82 0.72
N LEU A 78 9.60 0.55 1.12
CA LEU A 78 10.72 0.11 1.95
C LEU A 78 12.07 0.20 1.22
N LEU A 79 12.10 -0.10 -0.08
CA LEU A 79 13.33 0.04 -0.89
C LEU A 79 13.73 1.50 -1.09
N ALA A 80 12.76 2.39 -1.34
CA ALA A 80 13.01 3.81 -1.51
C ALA A 80 13.39 4.51 -0.19
N HIS A 81 12.94 3.99 0.95
CA HIS A 81 13.21 4.59 2.24
C HIS A 81 14.69 4.43 2.62
N GLY A 82 15.43 5.55 2.58
CA GLY A 82 16.82 5.59 3.01
C GLY A 82 17.82 5.07 1.96
N SER A 83 17.42 4.85 0.70
CA SER A 83 18.35 4.44 -0.36
C SER A 83 19.17 5.59 -0.96
N ASP A 84 18.75 6.84 -0.73
CA ASP A 84 19.31 8.05 -1.36
C ASP A 84 19.36 7.96 -2.90
N ASN A 85 18.52 7.10 -3.48
CA ASN A 85 18.47 6.79 -4.90
C ASN A 85 17.12 7.21 -5.49
N ALA A 86 17.17 8.17 -6.42
CA ALA A 86 15.98 8.68 -7.09
C ALA A 86 15.23 7.60 -7.89
N ASP A 87 15.93 6.59 -8.43
CA ASP A 87 15.30 5.53 -9.22
C ASP A 87 14.38 4.64 -8.37
N ASP A 88 14.74 4.42 -7.10
CA ASP A 88 13.91 3.67 -6.16
C ASP A 88 12.66 4.47 -5.80
N ALA A 89 12.80 5.78 -5.60
CA ALA A 89 11.66 6.68 -5.36
C ALA A 89 10.72 6.73 -6.57
N VAL A 90 11.25 6.81 -7.79
CA VAL A 90 10.48 6.76 -9.05
C VAL A 90 9.75 5.41 -9.17
N SER A 91 10.44 4.31 -8.89
CA SER A 91 9.84 2.97 -8.93
C SER A 91 8.71 2.81 -7.91
N CYS A 92 8.88 3.36 -6.70
CA CYS A 92 7.84 3.41 -5.68
C CYS A 92 6.63 4.24 -6.13
N GLY A 93 6.88 5.44 -6.67
CA GLY A 93 5.82 6.29 -7.21
C GLY A 93 5.05 5.60 -8.34
N HIS A 94 5.77 4.95 -9.26
CA HIS A 94 5.18 4.19 -10.36
C HIS A 94 4.30 3.04 -9.84
N ALA A 95 4.81 2.22 -8.90
CA ALA A 95 4.03 1.12 -8.33
C ALA A 95 2.76 1.62 -7.63
N ALA A 96 2.85 2.71 -6.86
CA ALA A 96 1.70 3.30 -6.19
C ALA A 96 0.68 3.88 -7.19
N LEU A 97 1.12 4.64 -8.18
CA LEU A 97 0.24 5.24 -9.19
C LEU A 97 -0.41 4.18 -10.08
N THR A 98 0.33 3.14 -10.48
CA THR A 98 -0.22 2.02 -11.25
C THR A 98 -1.26 1.26 -10.43
N ALA A 99 -0.97 0.96 -9.16
CA ALA A 99 -1.95 0.38 -8.25
C ALA A 99 -3.21 1.25 -8.17
N MET A 100 -3.08 2.54 -7.94
CA MET A 100 -4.23 3.43 -7.83
C MET A 100 -4.99 3.57 -9.15
N GLY A 101 -4.31 3.71 -10.28
CA GLY A 101 -4.94 3.76 -11.60
C GLY A 101 -5.73 2.49 -11.92
N MET A 102 -5.13 1.32 -11.71
CA MET A 102 -5.79 0.04 -11.95
C MET A 102 -6.94 -0.20 -10.98
N LEU A 103 -6.80 0.17 -9.70
CA LEU A 103 -7.80 -0.14 -8.69
C LEU A 103 -8.95 0.88 -8.70
N ASP A 104 -8.65 2.17 -8.82
CA ASP A 104 -9.63 3.25 -8.78
C ASP A 104 -10.46 3.31 -10.09
N GLN A 105 -9.89 2.96 -11.26
CA GLN A 105 -10.69 2.84 -12.51
C GLN A 105 -11.74 1.72 -12.45
N ASN A 106 -11.54 0.74 -11.59
CA ASN A 106 -12.49 -0.35 -11.40
C ASN A 106 -13.57 -0.03 -10.34
N VAL A 107 -13.52 1.14 -9.69
CA VAL A 107 -14.49 1.58 -8.68
C VAL A 107 -15.34 2.71 -9.27
N ALA A 108 -16.54 2.39 -9.75
CA ALA A 108 -17.45 3.37 -10.30
C ALA A 108 -17.91 4.39 -9.23
N GLY A 109 -17.84 5.69 -9.56
CA GLY A 109 -18.48 6.77 -8.79
C GLY A 109 -17.73 7.29 -7.56
N ALA A 110 -16.50 6.84 -7.30
CA ALA A 110 -15.73 7.30 -6.14
C ALA A 110 -14.75 8.44 -6.52
N SER A 111 -14.68 9.50 -5.70
CA SER A 111 -13.78 10.66 -5.86
C SER A 111 -12.29 10.33 -5.62
N LEU A 112 -11.91 9.06 -5.65
CA LEU A 112 -10.60 8.55 -5.19
C LEU A 112 -9.43 9.23 -5.91
N LEU A 113 -9.59 9.54 -7.20
CA LEU A 113 -8.59 10.25 -7.97
C LEU A 113 -8.39 11.69 -7.47
N ALA A 114 -9.47 12.42 -7.16
CA ALA A 114 -9.40 13.79 -6.67
C ALA A 114 -8.82 13.84 -5.25
N ASP A 115 -9.22 12.88 -4.40
CA ASP A 115 -8.68 12.74 -3.04
C ASP A 115 -7.18 12.41 -3.07
N GLU A 116 -6.75 11.55 -4.00
CA GLU A 116 -5.34 11.21 -4.21
C GLU A 116 -4.52 12.40 -4.74
N GLN A 117 -5.04 13.13 -5.72
CA GLN A 117 -4.39 14.36 -6.22
C GLN A 117 -4.23 15.40 -5.11
N ARG A 118 -5.22 15.53 -4.23
CA ARG A 118 -5.15 16.40 -3.06
C ARG A 118 -4.05 15.95 -2.10
N LEU A 119 -3.96 14.65 -1.80
CA LEU A 119 -2.91 14.10 -0.93
C LEU A 119 -1.52 14.32 -1.51
N GLN A 120 -1.33 14.11 -2.81
CA GLN A 120 -0.06 14.38 -3.49
C GLN A 120 0.30 15.86 -3.43
N SER A 121 -0.67 16.75 -3.66
CA SER A 121 -0.46 18.20 -3.56
C SER A 121 -0.06 18.62 -2.15
N LEU A 122 -0.68 18.04 -1.11
CA LEU A 122 -0.31 18.26 0.29
C LEU A 122 1.11 17.76 0.56
N SER A 123 1.44 16.54 0.12
CA SER A 123 2.78 15.97 0.29
C SER A 123 3.87 16.80 -0.39
N LEU A 124 3.59 17.41 -1.54
CA LEU A 124 4.52 18.27 -2.27
C LEU A 124 4.65 19.66 -1.67
N SER A 125 3.70 20.09 -0.83
CA SER A 125 3.72 21.41 -0.21
C SER A 125 4.83 21.56 0.86
N GLY A 126 5.43 20.45 1.27
CA GLY A 126 6.42 20.40 2.35
C GLY A 126 5.79 20.46 3.75
N ASP A 127 4.47 20.64 3.85
CA ASP A 127 3.72 20.55 5.09
C ASP A 127 3.11 19.15 5.25
N ALA A 128 3.70 18.37 6.16
CA ALA A 128 3.18 17.06 6.53
C ALA A 128 2.02 17.13 7.53
N ALA A 129 1.65 18.32 8.03
CA ALA A 129 0.56 18.47 8.99
C ALA A 129 -0.76 17.94 8.41
N GLY A 130 -1.40 17.02 9.14
CA GLY A 130 -2.66 16.40 8.70
C GLY A 130 -2.54 15.43 7.52
N LEU A 131 -1.35 15.25 6.92
CA LEU A 131 -1.15 14.32 5.79
C LEU A 131 -1.46 12.87 6.21
N TRP A 132 -1.05 12.49 7.42
CA TRP A 132 -1.38 11.18 8.01
C TRP A 132 -2.91 10.98 8.09
N ASP A 133 -3.63 11.91 8.71
CA ASP A 133 -5.07 11.80 8.92
C ASP A 133 -5.85 11.78 7.60
N ALA A 134 -5.43 12.62 6.65
CA ALA A 134 -5.98 12.64 5.31
C ALA A 134 -5.73 11.31 4.58
N SER A 135 -4.52 10.75 4.68
CA SER A 135 -4.17 9.45 4.09
C SER A 135 -4.97 8.30 4.69
N VAL A 136 -5.14 8.28 6.03
CA VAL A 136 -5.98 7.29 6.72
C VAL A 136 -7.44 7.39 6.27
N THR A 137 -7.96 8.61 6.15
CA THR A 137 -9.35 8.85 5.71
C THR A 137 -9.55 8.35 4.28
N ALA A 138 -8.71 8.75 3.34
CA ALA A 138 -8.78 8.29 1.95
C ALA A 138 -8.62 6.76 1.84
N GLY A 139 -7.73 6.17 2.65
CA GLY A 139 -7.56 4.72 2.74
C GLY A 139 -8.82 3.99 3.22
N ARG A 140 -9.56 4.56 4.16
CA ARG A 140 -10.83 3.99 4.66
C ARG A 140 -11.94 4.10 3.63
N GLU A 141 -12.08 5.24 2.96
CA GLU A 141 -13.08 5.37 1.89
C GLU A 141 -12.83 4.38 0.76
N ARG A 142 -11.55 4.25 0.34
CA ARG A 142 -11.16 3.25 -0.65
C ARG A 142 -11.50 1.83 -0.19
N LEU A 143 -11.20 1.48 1.06
CA LEU A 143 -11.59 0.18 1.63
C LEU A 143 -13.11 -0.05 1.56
N ARG A 144 -13.94 0.93 1.95
CA ARG A 144 -15.40 0.78 1.90
C ARG A 144 -15.89 0.50 0.49
N ALA A 145 -15.35 1.22 -0.50
CA ALA A 145 -15.70 1.01 -1.89
C ALA A 145 -15.29 -0.39 -2.40
N VAL A 146 -14.15 -0.91 -1.95
CA VAL A 146 -13.65 -2.24 -2.33
C VAL A 146 -14.44 -3.36 -1.67
N VAL A 147 -14.73 -3.26 -0.37
CA VAL A 147 -15.54 -4.25 0.36
C VAL A 147 -16.92 -4.39 -0.28
N GLY A 148 -17.51 -3.30 -0.76
CA GLY A 148 -18.78 -3.33 -1.50
C GLY A 148 -18.75 -4.15 -2.81
N ARG A 149 -17.57 -4.47 -3.34
CA ARG A 149 -17.37 -5.24 -4.58
C ARG A 149 -17.02 -6.71 -4.34
N LEU A 150 -16.69 -7.10 -3.10
CA LEU A 150 -16.37 -8.48 -2.80
C LEU A 150 -17.64 -9.34 -2.88
N PRO A 151 -17.55 -10.57 -3.43
CA PRO A 151 -18.66 -11.52 -3.36
C PRO A 151 -19.02 -11.78 -1.89
N ARG A 152 -20.33 -11.81 -1.59
CA ARG A 152 -20.85 -12.11 -0.25
C ARG A 152 -20.85 -13.60 0.03
#